data_AF-A0A8B9LLG9-F1
#
_entry.id   AF-A0A8B9LLG9-F1
#
_cell.length_a   1.000
_cell.length_b   1.000
_cell.length_c   1.000
_cell.angle_alpha   90.00
_cell.angle_beta   90.00
_cell.angle_gamma   90.00
#
_symmetry.space_group_name_H-M   'P 1'
#
loop_
_entity.id
_entity.type
_entity.pdbx_description
1 polymer ?
#
loop_
_entity_poly.entity_id
_entity_poly.type
_entity_poly.pdbx_seq_one_letter_code
_entity_poly.pdbx_strand_id
1 'polypeptide(L)'
;MAGETVLVVNPPTDTPTPLSASTPVADPTPIADPTPVTYSTPVTYSTPVADPAPVLTQSVTEQIVEAPVTAMDVLQEAGAELSLTDLGLGNYTPVGLIQNLLEFMHVNIGLPWWCAIVAGTIIARCAVFPAIVKGQREAVKLNNVLPEMTKISNRMNEAKHSGNKFEFSKAYSELMMFYKKHDVNPVRGFLVPLVQAPVFISFFIALRQMAYLPVPSLQTGGLGWFTDLTAADPYFILPFAVTGTMFAIVELGAESGLDNPNLRAMKTVFRIMPLVILPMTINFPTAVFVYWLTSNVFSLGQVALLRHPAVRKKLRIPERKTHPPSALPPNEGFIKSIKKGIHNAQLAQQLEEREKRIKGHLDMASKGPLRQTFAHNPLQQTSASMSTKRPWEETIG
;
A
#
# COMPACT_ATOMS: atom_id res chain seq x y z
N MET A 1 -2.49 14.89 62.91
CA MET A 1 -3.44 13.78 62.71
C MET A 1 -3.68 13.66 61.21
N ALA A 2 -2.82 12.90 60.53
CA ALA A 2 -3.08 11.52 60.04
C ALA A 2 -3.50 11.57 58.56
N GLY A 3 -2.89 10.89 57.60
CA GLY A 3 -1.75 9.97 57.57
C GLY A 3 -1.47 9.61 56.10
N GLU A 4 -0.24 9.19 55.85
CA GLU A 4 0.37 8.64 54.63
C GLU A 4 -0.51 7.79 53.71
N THR A 5 -0.17 7.74 52.41
CA THR A 5 0.44 6.54 51.79
C THR A 5 1.09 6.91 50.44
N VAL A 6 2.40 6.66 50.34
CA VAL A 6 3.23 6.70 49.13
C VAL A 6 3.22 5.28 48.53
N LEU A 7 3.02 5.14 47.22
CA LEU A 7 3.27 3.88 46.50
C LEU A 7 4.28 4.09 45.37
N VAL A 8 5.46 3.50 45.61
CA VAL A 8 6.55 3.24 44.67
C VAL A 8 6.29 1.88 44.03
N VAL A 9 6.43 1.75 42.70
CA VAL A 9 6.59 0.44 42.05
C VAL A 9 7.72 0.52 41.01
N ASN A 10 8.65 -0.41 41.16
CA ASN A 10 9.94 -0.60 40.48
C ASN A 10 9.81 -1.35 39.12
N PRO A 11 10.89 -1.39 38.30
CA PRO A 11 10.89 -1.91 36.92
C PRO A 11 10.98 -3.44 36.83
N PRO A 12 10.71 -4.06 35.64
CA PRO A 12 10.72 -5.50 35.49
C PRO A 12 12.13 -6.10 35.34
N THR A 13 12.30 -7.25 35.96
CA THR A 13 13.50 -8.07 36.12
C THR A 13 13.69 -9.06 34.96
N ASP A 14 14.92 -9.14 34.45
CA ASP A 14 15.46 -10.24 33.66
C ASP A 14 15.73 -11.49 34.51
N THR A 15 15.52 -12.69 33.97
CA THR A 15 16.35 -13.90 34.21
C THR A 15 15.97 -15.04 33.22
N PRO A 16 16.85 -16.04 32.98
CA PRO A 16 17.10 -16.57 31.63
C PRO A 16 16.99 -18.13 31.49
N THR A 17 17.31 -18.61 30.27
CA THR A 17 17.88 -19.94 29.89
C THR A 17 16.96 -21.19 29.87
N PRO A 18 17.32 -22.31 29.16
CA PRO A 18 18.49 -22.57 28.28
C PRO A 18 18.23 -23.33 26.94
N LEU A 19 19.35 -23.47 26.20
CA LEU A 19 19.65 -24.15 24.94
C LEU A 19 19.33 -25.66 24.83
N SER A 20 19.10 -26.12 23.58
CA SER A 20 19.88 -27.19 22.89
C SER A 20 19.35 -27.41 21.45
N ALA A 21 20.15 -27.11 20.42
CA ALA A 21 20.87 -28.06 19.53
C ALA A 21 19.92 -28.91 18.64
N SER A 22 19.93 -28.87 17.30
CA SER A 22 21.08 -29.12 16.40
C SER A 22 20.65 -28.91 14.92
N THR A 23 21.56 -28.39 14.10
CA THR A 23 21.63 -28.34 12.61
C THR A 23 21.99 -29.71 12.00
N PRO A 24 22.15 -29.97 10.65
CA PRO A 24 22.15 -29.06 9.47
C PRO A 24 21.49 -29.57 8.14
N VAL A 25 21.28 -28.61 7.21
CA VAL A 25 21.59 -28.54 5.75
C VAL A 25 21.86 -29.81 4.90
N ALA A 26 21.17 -29.95 3.73
CA ALA A 26 21.76 -30.07 2.36
C ALA A 26 20.71 -30.31 1.22
N ASP A 27 20.81 -29.51 0.15
CA ASP A 27 20.31 -29.69 -1.24
C ASP A 27 21.11 -30.79 -2.02
N PRO A 28 20.91 -31.14 -3.33
CA PRO A 28 19.94 -30.76 -4.38
C PRO A 28 19.33 -31.94 -5.22
N THR A 29 18.50 -31.59 -6.23
CA THR A 29 17.88 -32.29 -7.41
C THR A 29 18.76 -33.33 -8.21
N PRO A 30 18.39 -34.04 -9.34
CA PRO A 30 17.25 -33.90 -10.32
C PRO A 30 16.74 -35.20 -11.12
N ILE A 31 15.81 -35.00 -12.10
CA ILE A 31 15.45 -35.73 -13.39
C ILE A 31 14.81 -37.16 -13.44
N ALA A 32 13.69 -37.29 -14.20
CA ALA A 32 13.43 -38.20 -15.36
C ALA A 32 12.15 -39.11 -15.35
N ASP A 33 11.34 -38.96 -16.41
CA ASP A 33 10.28 -39.86 -16.99
C ASP A 33 10.82 -41.26 -17.42
N PRO A 34 10.09 -42.24 -18.05
CA PRO A 34 8.65 -42.40 -18.40
C PRO A 34 8.04 -43.83 -18.10
N THR A 35 6.74 -43.99 -18.43
CA THR A 35 5.85 -45.18 -18.76
C THR A 35 6.47 -46.54 -19.24
N PRO A 36 5.74 -47.67 -19.55
CA PRO A 36 4.38 -48.20 -19.24
C PRO A 36 4.20 -49.78 -19.12
N VAL A 37 2.92 -50.23 -19.01
CA VAL A 37 2.18 -51.48 -19.46
C VAL A 37 2.40 -52.94 -18.94
N THR A 38 1.25 -53.61 -18.70
CA THR A 38 0.83 -55.05 -18.86
C THR A 38 1.40 -56.10 -17.87
N TYR A 39 0.73 -57.19 -17.45
CA TYR A 39 -0.15 -58.21 -18.07
C TYR A 39 -1.13 -58.76 -16.99
N SER A 40 -2.27 -59.44 -17.20
CA SER A 40 -2.50 -60.69 -17.95
C SER A 40 -4.00 -61.09 -17.96
N THR A 41 -4.40 -61.78 -19.03
CA THR A 41 -5.66 -62.48 -19.45
C THR A 41 -6.05 -63.73 -18.60
N PRO A 42 -6.99 -64.66 -18.94
CA PRO A 42 -7.89 -64.84 -20.13
C PRO A 42 -9.37 -65.32 -19.88
N VAL A 43 -10.33 -64.99 -20.78
CA VAL A 43 -11.06 -65.79 -21.83
C VAL A 43 -12.19 -66.74 -21.37
N THR A 44 -13.40 -66.62 -21.96
CA THR A 44 -14.14 -67.68 -22.70
C THR A 44 -15.38 -67.12 -23.43
N TYR A 45 -15.55 -67.53 -24.68
CA TYR A 45 -16.58 -67.13 -25.67
C TYR A 45 -17.86 -67.96 -25.56
N SER A 46 -19.01 -67.42 -26.02
CA SER A 46 -20.03 -68.13 -26.83
C SER A 46 -21.13 -67.17 -27.33
N THR A 47 -21.36 -67.16 -28.65
CA THR A 47 -22.63 -66.83 -29.34
C THR A 47 -23.08 -68.10 -30.09
N PRO A 48 -24.36 -68.30 -30.50
CA PRO A 48 -24.77 -67.84 -31.85
C PRO A 48 -26.31 -67.68 -32.15
N VAL A 49 -26.58 -67.11 -33.36
CA VAL A 49 -27.76 -67.26 -34.28
C VAL A 49 -28.99 -66.32 -34.17
N ALA A 50 -29.45 -65.89 -35.36
CA ALA A 50 -30.51 -64.94 -35.74
C ALA A 50 -31.88 -65.60 -36.10
N ASP A 51 -33.01 -64.86 -36.03
CA ASP A 51 -33.94 -64.44 -37.12
C ASP A 51 -35.20 -63.68 -36.54
N PRO A 52 -36.23 -63.19 -37.29
CA PRO A 52 -36.74 -61.81 -37.20
C PRO A 52 -38.11 -61.62 -36.51
N ALA A 53 -38.55 -60.35 -36.41
CA ALA A 53 -39.66 -59.76 -35.63
C ALA A 53 -41.06 -60.44 -35.71
N PRO A 54 -41.98 -60.13 -34.75
CA PRO A 54 -42.89 -59.00 -35.00
C PRO A 54 -43.18 -58.10 -33.79
N VAL A 55 -43.69 -56.92 -34.14
CA VAL A 55 -44.14 -55.78 -33.34
C VAL A 55 -45.08 -56.17 -32.19
N LEU A 56 -44.78 -55.69 -30.98
CA LEU A 56 -45.78 -55.43 -29.94
C LEU A 56 -45.43 -54.14 -29.19
N THR A 57 -46.32 -53.18 -29.38
CA THR A 57 -46.46 -51.88 -28.72
C THR A 57 -46.29 -51.95 -27.20
N GLN A 58 -45.26 -51.29 -26.65
CA GLN A 58 -45.27 -50.80 -25.27
C GLN A 58 -44.64 -49.40 -25.20
N SER A 59 -45.32 -48.55 -24.44
CA SER A 59 -45.20 -47.11 -24.30
C SER A 59 -43.79 -46.60 -24.02
N VAL A 60 -43.39 -45.57 -24.74
CA VAL A 60 -42.27 -44.68 -24.38
C VAL A 60 -42.67 -43.96 -23.08
N THR A 61 -42.26 -44.51 -21.94
CA THR A 61 -42.13 -43.71 -20.73
C THR A 61 -40.74 -43.10 -20.81
N GLU A 62 -40.71 -41.83 -21.19
CA GLU A 62 -39.55 -40.96 -21.18
C GLU A 62 -38.98 -40.93 -19.76
N GLN A 63 -37.95 -41.74 -19.51
CA GLN A 63 -37.20 -41.72 -18.28
C GLN A 63 -36.28 -40.49 -18.34
N ILE A 64 -36.87 -39.32 -18.06
CA ILE A 64 -36.12 -38.11 -17.74
C ILE A 64 -35.26 -38.46 -16.53
N VAL A 65 -33.96 -38.53 -16.75
CA VAL A 65 -32.96 -38.54 -15.70
C VAL A 65 -33.03 -37.16 -15.05
N GLU A 66 -33.85 -37.05 -14.02
CA GLU A 66 -33.87 -35.93 -13.10
C GLU A 66 -32.50 -35.93 -12.40
N ALA A 67 -31.62 -35.01 -12.81
CA ALA A 67 -30.42 -34.71 -12.04
C ALA A 67 -30.85 -34.34 -10.60
N PRO A 68 -30.07 -34.69 -9.56
CA PRO A 68 -30.45 -34.33 -8.21
C PRO A 68 -30.50 -32.81 -8.13
N VAL A 69 -31.71 -32.27 -8.06
CA VAL A 69 -31.99 -30.87 -7.78
C VAL A 69 -31.20 -30.54 -6.51
N THR A 70 -30.15 -29.74 -6.65
CA THR A 70 -29.32 -29.39 -5.50
C THR A 70 -30.23 -28.73 -4.48
N ALA A 71 -30.07 -29.03 -3.18
CA ALA A 71 -30.89 -28.43 -2.12
C ALA A 71 -30.93 -26.89 -2.18
N MET A 72 -29.96 -26.27 -2.87
CA MET A 72 -29.92 -24.85 -3.20
C MET A 72 -31.03 -24.39 -4.16
N ASP A 73 -31.36 -25.19 -5.18
CA ASP A 73 -32.39 -24.83 -6.18
C ASP A 73 -33.80 -24.86 -5.57
N VAL A 74 -34.06 -25.83 -4.67
CA VAL A 74 -35.35 -25.95 -3.95
C VAL A 74 -35.55 -24.82 -2.93
N LEU A 75 -34.48 -24.35 -2.27
CA LEU A 75 -34.54 -23.21 -1.35
C LEU A 75 -34.76 -21.88 -2.09
N GLN A 76 -34.20 -21.76 -3.30
CA GLN A 76 -34.38 -20.59 -4.16
C GLN A 76 -35.80 -20.49 -4.72
N GLU A 77 -36.45 -21.62 -4.98
CA GLU A 77 -37.86 -21.67 -5.40
C GLU A 77 -38.85 -21.37 -4.25
N ALA A 78 -38.42 -21.58 -2.99
CA ALA A 78 -39.19 -21.24 -1.78
C ALA A 78 -39.09 -19.76 -1.34
N GLY A 79 -38.32 -18.93 -2.04
CA GLY A 79 -38.15 -17.50 -1.72
C GLY A 79 -37.37 -17.22 -0.44
N ALA A 80 -36.68 -18.22 0.12
CA ALA A 80 -35.79 -18.06 1.26
C ALA A 80 -34.38 -17.76 0.74
N GLU A 81 -34.00 -16.48 0.70
CA GLU A 81 -32.62 -16.10 0.38
C GLU A 81 -31.66 -16.64 1.44
N LEU A 82 -30.59 -17.33 1.01
CA LEU A 82 -29.51 -17.76 1.89
C LEU A 82 -28.87 -16.51 2.52
N SER A 83 -28.75 -16.48 3.84
CA SER A 83 -28.11 -15.32 4.49
C SER A 83 -26.61 -15.34 4.21
N LEU A 84 -25.99 -14.16 4.16
CA LEU A 84 -24.54 -14.05 3.96
C LEU A 84 -23.76 -14.80 5.05
N THR A 85 -24.32 -14.90 6.26
CA THR A 85 -23.71 -15.67 7.36
C THR A 85 -23.60 -17.16 7.04
N ASP A 86 -24.56 -17.72 6.30
CA ASP A 86 -24.58 -19.14 5.92
C ASP A 86 -23.48 -19.44 4.89
N LEU A 87 -23.08 -18.43 4.11
CA LEU A 87 -21.95 -18.48 3.18
C LEU A 87 -20.59 -18.20 3.86
N GLY A 88 -20.56 -18.03 5.19
CA GLY A 88 -19.36 -17.64 5.94
C GLY A 88 -18.92 -16.19 5.76
N LEU A 89 -19.79 -15.36 5.18
CA LEU A 89 -19.61 -13.92 5.01
C LEU A 89 -20.25 -13.16 6.20
N GLY A 90 -20.04 -11.84 6.31
CA GLY A 90 -20.72 -11.02 7.32
C GLY A 90 -20.10 -10.96 8.72
N ASN A 91 -18.82 -11.33 8.86
CA ASN A 91 -18.08 -11.24 10.13
C ASN A 91 -17.97 -9.80 10.68
N TYR A 92 -17.68 -9.61 11.97
CA TYR A 92 -17.48 -8.28 12.62
C TYR A 92 -16.23 -7.50 12.16
N THR A 93 -15.64 -7.86 11.03
CA THR A 93 -14.54 -7.13 10.39
C THR A 93 -15.08 -5.96 9.58
N PRO A 94 -14.26 -4.94 9.24
CA PRO A 94 -14.70 -3.86 8.34
C PRO A 94 -15.31 -4.36 7.02
N VAL A 95 -14.81 -5.47 6.49
CA VAL A 95 -15.33 -6.14 5.29
C VAL A 95 -16.73 -6.70 5.55
N GLY A 96 -16.91 -7.46 6.62
CA GLY A 96 -18.20 -8.07 6.92
C GLY A 96 -19.25 -7.06 7.39
N LEU A 97 -18.86 -5.94 8.01
CA LEU A 97 -19.78 -4.82 8.27
C LEU A 97 -20.36 -4.24 6.97
N ILE A 98 -19.57 -4.17 5.89
CA ILE A 98 -20.08 -3.76 4.58
C ILE A 98 -21.02 -4.84 4.02
N GLN A 99 -20.67 -6.12 4.12
CA GLN A 99 -21.53 -7.22 3.68
C GLN A 99 -22.89 -7.17 4.37
N ASN A 100 -22.91 -7.04 5.70
CA ASN A 100 -24.14 -6.93 6.49
C ASN A 100 -24.94 -5.67 6.16
N LEU A 101 -24.26 -4.54 5.89
CA LEU A 101 -24.93 -3.33 5.43
C LEU A 101 -25.61 -3.56 4.08
N LEU A 102 -24.94 -4.20 3.12
CA LEU A 102 -25.50 -4.45 1.79
C LEU A 102 -26.63 -5.47 1.83
N GLU A 103 -26.50 -6.53 2.62
CA GLU A 103 -27.57 -7.50 2.88
C GLU A 103 -28.78 -6.84 3.52
N PHE A 104 -28.59 -5.99 4.54
CA PHE A 104 -29.67 -5.24 5.15
C PHE A 104 -30.40 -4.35 4.13
N MET A 105 -29.65 -3.68 3.25
CA MET A 105 -30.24 -2.86 2.19
C MET A 105 -31.00 -3.68 1.14
N HIS A 106 -30.55 -4.90 0.87
CA HIS A 106 -31.20 -5.81 -0.06
C HIS A 106 -32.45 -6.46 0.55
N VAL A 107 -32.28 -7.14 1.69
CA VAL A 107 -33.29 -7.99 2.33
C VAL A 107 -34.33 -7.17 3.09
N ASN A 108 -33.92 -6.20 3.92
CA ASN A 108 -34.86 -5.46 4.77
C ASN A 108 -35.54 -4.30 4.05
N ILE A 109 -34.85 -3.63 3.13
CA ILE A 109 -35.40 -2.48 2.37
C ILE A 109 -35.97 -2.94 1.01
N GLY A 110 -35.58 -4.11 0.51
CA GLY A 110 -36.07 -4.64 -0.76
C GLY A 110 -35.41 -4.02 -2.00
N LEU A 111 -34.20 -3.47 -1.86
CA LEU A 111 -33.48 -2.88 -2.99
C LEU A 111 -32.80 -3.96 -3.83
N PRO A 112 -32.80 -3.87 -5.17
CA PRO A 112 -31.95 -4.76 -5.98
C PRO A 112 -30.47 -4.54 -5.62
N TRP A 113 -29.64 -5.57 -5.78
CA TRP A 113 -28.25 -5.54 -5.32
C TRP A 113 -27.44 -4.36 -5.87
N TRP A 114 -27.60 -3.99 -7.13
CA TRP A 114 -26.92 -2.80 -7.68
C TRP A 114 -27.32 -1.51 -6.93
N CYS A 115 -28.60 -1.35 -6.55
CA CYS A 115 -29.07 -0.23 -5.73
C CYS A 115 -28.53 -0.31 -4.30
N ALA A 116 -28.50 -1.50 -3.70
CA ALA A 116 -27.95 -1.71 -2.37
C ALA A 116 -26.47 -1.28 -2.32
N ILE A 117 -25.68 -1.65 -3.34
CA ILE A 117 -24.27 -1.22 -3.50
C ILE A 117 -24.19 0.31 -3.61
N VAL A 118 -25.00 0.93 -4.48
CA VAL A 118 -25.01 2.39 -4.66
C VAL A 118 -25.34 3.10 -3.35
N ALA A 119 -26.42 2.70 -2.69
CA ALA A 119 -26.89 3.33 -1.47
C ALA A 119 -25.94 3.10 -0.29
N GLY A 120 -25.42 1.89 -0.11
CA GLY A 120 -24.40 1.58 0.88
C GLY A 120 -23.13 2.42 0.67
N THR A 121 -22.72 2.62 -0.58
CA THR A 121 -21.60 3.52 -0.93
C THR A 121 -21.88 4.96 -0.52
N ILE A 122 -23.06 5.49 -0.83
CA ILE A 122 -23.44 6.87 -0.48
C ILE A 122 -23.47 7.04 1.04
N ILE A 123 -24.04 6.10 1.79
CA ILE A 123 -24.05 6.12 3.27
C ILE A 123 -22.63 6.19 3.83
N ALA A 124 -21.75 5.30 3.39
CA ALA A 124 -20.35 5.29 3.83
C ALA A 124 -19.61 6.58 3.47
N ARG A 125 -19.83 7.11 2.25
CA ARG A 125 -19.23 8.38 1.82
C ARG A 125 -19.73 9.57 2.62
N CYS A 126 -21.02 9.62 2.96
CA CYS A 126 -21.59 10.63 3.84
C CYS A 126 -21.03 10.55 5.27
N ALA A 127 -20.83 9.35 5.80
CA ALA A 127 -20.22 9.15 7.12
C ALA A 127 -18.77 9.65 7.18
N VAL A 128 -18.00 9.47 6.10
CA VAL A 128 -16.60 9.92 6.00
C VAL A 128 -16.47 11.41 5.65
N PHE A 129 -17.48 12.02 5.02
CA PHE A 129 -17.46 13.40 4.55
C PHE A 129 -16.99 14.45 5.59
N PRO A 130 -17.42 14.43 6.87
CA PRO A 130 -16.91 15.37 7.87
C PRO A 130 -15.40 15.28 8.10
N ALA A 131 -14.81 14.08 8.04
CA ALA A 131 -13.37 13.89 8.14
C ALA A 131 -12.65 14.48 6.91
N ILE A 132 -13.24 14.34 5.73
CA ILE A 132 -12.72 14.93 4.49
C ILE A 132 -12.69 16.45 4.58
N VAL A 133 -13.79 17.08 5.04
CA VAL A 133 -13.87 18.54 5.22
C VAL A 133 -12.80 19.05 6.20
N LYS A 134 -12.58 18.33 7.31
CA LYS A 134 -11.49 18.64 8.26
C LYS A 134 -10.12 18.54 7.59
N GLY A 135 -9.85 17.45 6.88
CA GLY A 135 -8.58 17.26 6.17
C GLY A 135 -8.32 18.33 5.12
N GLN A 136 -9.33 18.74 4.34
CA GLN A 136 -9.21 19.83 3.38
C GLN A 136 -8.92 21.17 4.04
N ARG A 137 -9.56 21.48 5.18
CA ARG A 137 -9.27 22.72 5.92
C ARG A 137 -7.80 22.80 6.32
N GLU A 138 -7.25 21.70 6.83
CA GLU A 138 -5.86 21.64 7.27
C GLU A 138 -4.90 21.67 6.07
N ALA A 139 -5.25 21.04 4.95
CA ALA A 139 -4.48 21.13 3.70
C ALA A 139 -4.39 22.57 3.16
N VAL A 140 -5.49 23.34 3.22
CA VAL A 140 -5.46 24.75 2.79
C VAL A 140 -4.65 25.62 3.75
N LYS A 141 -4.78 25.43 5.07
CA LYS A 141 -3.94 26.14 6.05
C LYS A 141 -2.46 25.88 5.79
N LEU A 142 -2.07 24.62 5.56
CA LEU A 142 -0.70 24.23 5.25
C LEU A 142 -0.22 24.86 3.94
N ASN A 143 -1.05 24.84 2.89
CA ASN A 143 -0.74 25.50 1.62
C ASN A 143 -0.46 27.00 1.83
N ASN A 144 -1.24 27.68 2.65
CA ASN A 144 -1.10 29.13 2.87
C ASN A 144 0.23 29.54 3.53
N VAL A 145 0.85 28.64 4.30
CA VAL A 145 2.13 28.89 4.99
C VAL A 145 3.33 28.15 4.34
N LEU A 146 3.08 27.45 3.24
CA LEU A 146 4.05 26.59 2.55
C LEU A 146 5.39 27.30 2.21
N PRO A 147 5.43 28.55 1.72
CA PRO A 147 6.70 29.20 1.37
C PRO A 147 7.59 29.46 2.59
N GLU A 148 7.00 29.91 3.71
CA GLU A 148 7.73 30.19 4.94
C GLU A 148 8.29 28.90 5.54
N MET A 149 7.46 27.85 5.57
CA MET A 149 7.89 26.50 5.95
C MET A 149 9.04 25.99 5.07
N THR A 150 8.97 26.23 3.75
CA THR A 150 10.02 25.81 2.81
C THR A 150 11.35 26.52 3.10
N LYS A 151 11.33 27.82 3.42
CA LYS A 151 12.55 28.56 3.79
C LYS A 151 13.25 27.96 5.02
N ILE A 152 12.49 27.63 6.06
CA ILE A 152 13.03 26.98 7.27
C ILE A 152 13.56 25.59 6.94
N SER A 153 12.83 24.82 6.11
CA SER A 153 13.23 23.48 5.68
C SER A 153 14.53 23.49 4.84
N ASN A 154 14.70 24.49 3.98
CA ASN A 154 15.93 24.67 3.19
C ASN A 154 17.13 24.99 4.09
N ARG A 155 17.00 25.93 5.04
CA ARG A 155 18.04 26.21 6.05
C ARG A 155 18.41 24.97 6.86
N MET A 156 17.42 24.18 7.26
CA MET A 156 17.64 22.92 7.96
C MET A 156 18.42 21.91 7.10
N ASN A 157 18.08 21.78 5.82
CA ASN A 157 18.82 20.91 4.90
C ASN A 157 20.25 21.40 4.63
N GLU A 158 20.45 22.72 4.46
CA GLU A 158 21.78 23.32 4.30
C GLU A 158 22.66 23.09 5.54
N ALA A 159 22.09 23.24 6.75
CA ALA A 159 22.78 22.94 8.00
C ALA A 159 23.14 21.45 8.12
N LYS A 160 22.24 20.56 7.69
CA LYS A 160 22.51 19.12 7.61
C LYS A 160 23.65 18.80 6.65
N HIS A 161 23.68 19.44 5.47
CA HIS A 161 24.71 19.24 4.46
C HIS A 161 26.07 19.80 4.86
N SER A 162 26.10 20.93 5.56
CA SER A 162 27.33 21.53 6.10
C SER A 162 27.86 20.83 7.36
N GLY A 163 27.13 19.84 7.90
CA GLY A 163 27.49 19.16 9.15
C GLY A 163 27.32 20.04 10.40
N ASN A 164 26.69 21.21 10.27
CA ASN A 164 26.47 22.13 11.37
C ASN A 164 25.28 21.67 12.24
N LYS A 165 25.58 20.80 13.21
CA LYS A 165 24.59 20.23 14.13
C LYS A 165 23.82 21.30 14.94
N PHE A 166 24.47 22.43 15.25
CA PHE A 166 23.84 23.52 16.00
C PHE A 166 22.78 24.24 15.16
N GLU A 167 23.12 24.69 13.95
CA GLU A 167 22.16 25.33 13.04
C GLU A 167 21.05 24.36 12.63
N PHE A 168 21.34 23.06 12.49
CA PHE A 168 20.32 22.06 12.24
C PHE A 168 19.30 21.98 13.39
N SER A 169 19.77 21.88 14.63
CA SER A 169 18.90 21.82 15.82
C SER A 169 18.07 23.10 15.97
N LYS A 170 18.69 24.26 15.74
CA LYS A 170 18.02 25.57 15.76
C LYS A 170 16.93 25.68 14.69
N ALA A 171 17.22 25.32 13.44
CA ALA A 171 16.25 25.34 12.35
C ALA A 171 15.11 24.33 12.57
N TYR A 172 15.40 23.15 13.14
CA TYR A 172 14.38 22.18 13.51
C TYR A 172 13.44 22.70 14.61
N SER A 173 13.99 23.34 15.65
CA SER A 173 13.19 23.99 16.70
C SER A 173 12.36 25.14 16.14
N GLU A 174 12.94 25.96 15.27
CA GLU A 174 12.24 27.04 14.54
C GLU A 174 11.06 26.50 13.73
N LEU A 175 11.23 25.36 13.03
CA LEU A 175 10.17 24.69 12.29
C LEU A 175 9.04 24.19 13.20
N MET A 176 9.36 23.60 14.35
CA MET A 176 8.33 23.14 15.30
C MET A 176 7.59 24.30 15.98
N MET A 177 8.31 25.37 16.33
CA MET A 177 7.68 26.59 16.81
C MET A 177 6.80 27.23 15.74
N PHE A 178 7.21 27.17 14.46
CA PHE A 178 6.41 27.63 13.33
C PHE A 178 5.09 26.86 13.23
N TYR A 179 5.13 25.52 13.27
CA TYR A 179 3.91 24.70 13.27
C TYR A 179 2.97 25.04 14.43
N LYS A 180 3.50 25.24 15.64
CA LYS A 180 2.71 25.62 16.81
C LYS A 180 2.13 27.03 16.69
N LYS A 181 2.93 28.00 16.21
CA LYS A 181 2.52 29.40 16.06
C LYS A 181 1.41 29.57 15.01
N HIS A 182 1.48 28.80 13.93
CA HIS A 182 0.50 28.87 12.84
C HIS A 182 -0.66 27.88 12.97
N ASP A 183 -0.70 27.07 14.04
CA ASP A 183 -1.66 25.97 14.25
C ASP A 183 -1.83 25.10 12.99
N VAL A 184 -0.70 24.71 12.40
CA VAL A 184 -0.66 23.82 11.25
C VAL A 184 -0.05 22.49 11.65
N ASN A 185 -0.69 21.40 11.25
CA ASN A 185 -0.18 20.06 11.47
C ASN A 185 -0.10 19.33 10.11
N PRO A 186 1.10 18.96 9.65
CA PRO A 186 1.26 18.29 8.35
C PRO A 186 0.55 16.92 8.30
N VAL A 187 0.38 16.24 9.44
CA VAL A 187 -0.28 14.93 9.53
C VAL A 187 -1.78 15.04 9.33
N ARG A 188 -2.42 16.13 9.76
CA ARG A 188 -3.87 16.29 9.63
C ARG A 188 -4.33 16.37 8.16
N GLY A 189 -3.48 16.85 7.26
CA GLY A 189 -3.73 16.81 5.83
C GLY A 189 -3.76 15.39 5.25
N PHE A 190 -3.03 14.45 5.86
CA PHE A 190 -3.00 13.04 5.48
C PHE A 190 -4.19 12.22 6.05
N LEU A 191 -5.05 12.84 6.86
CA LEU A 191 -6.21 12.16 7.44
C LEU A 191 -7.19 11.64 6.38
N VAL A 192 -7.33 12.36 5.26
CA VAL A 192 -8.26 11.99 4.18
C VAL A 192 -7.92 10.63 3.57
N PRO A 193 -6.72 10.41 2.99
CA PRO A 193 -6.37 9.10 2.45
C PRO A 193 -6.34 8.01 3.53
N LEU A 194 -5.96 8.34 4.77
CA LEU A 194 -5.90 7.37 5.86
C LEU A 194 -7.27 6.80 6.24
N VAL A 195 -8.34 7.60 6.16
CA VAL A 195 -9.72 7.14 6.41
C VAL A 195 -10.33 6.52 5.14
N GLN A 196 -10.02 7.06 3.97
CA GLN A 196 -10.64 6.64 2.71
C GLN A 196 -10.12 5.29 2.22
N ALA A 197 -8.82 5.01 2.38
CA ALA A 197 -8.23 3.76 1.89
C ALA A 197 -8.80 2.51 2.59
N PRO A 198 -8.92 2.45 3.93
CA PRO A 198 -9.55 1.32 4.61
C PRO A 198 -11.00 1.10 4.18
N VAL A 199 -11.78 2.17 4.00
CA VAL A 199 -13.18 2.06 3.52
C VAL A 199 -13.21 1.49 2.10
N PHE A 200 -12.36 1.99 1.20
CA PHE A 200 -12.24 1.47 -0.16
C PHE A 200 -11.85 -0.01 -0.20
N ILE A 201 -10.80 -0.37 0.55
CA ILE A 201 -10.32 -1.76 0.66
C ILE A 201 -11.42 -2.66 1.21
N SER A 202 -12.19 -2.20 2.20
CA SER A 202 -13.27 -2.97 2.82
C SER A 202 -14.39 -3.26 1.82
N PHE A 203 -14.87 -2.25 1.08
CA PHE A 203 -15.87 -2.44 0.02
C PHE A 203 -15.35 -3.33 -1.11
N PHE A 204 -14.11 -3.09 -1.56
CA PHE A 204 -13.49 -3.87 -2.61
C PHE A 204 -13.40 -5.35 -2.25
N ILE A 205 -12.90 -5.67 -1.06
CA ILE A 205 -12.79 -7.07 -0.59
C ILE A 205 -14.18 -7.66 -0.38
N ALA A 206 -15.12 -6.91 0.22
CA ALA A 206 -16.48 -7.38 0.49
C ALA A 206 -17.20 -7.84 -0.78
N LEU A 207 -17.24 -6.97 -1.80
CA LEU A 207 -17.91 -7.24 -3.07
C LEU A 207 -17.22 -8.34 -3.85
N ARG A 208 -15.89 -8.38 -3.80
CA ARG A 208 -15.11 -9.43 -4.45
C ARG A 208 -15.33 -10.79 -3.78
N GLN A 209 -15.44 -10.84 -2.46
CA GLN A 209 -15.80 -12.07 -1.74
C GLN A 209 -17.21 -12.52 -2.07
N MET A 210 -18.20 -11.62 -2.07
CA MET A 210 -19.58 -11.95 -2.44
C MET A 210 -19.72 -12.41 -3.90
N ALA A 211 -18.86 -11.92 -4.80
CA ALA A 211 -18.82 -12.37 -6.19
C ALA A 211 -18.14 -13.74 -6.36
N TYR A 212 -17.05 -14.02 -5.64
CA TYR A 212 -16.30 -15.28 -5.76
C TYR A 212 -16.82 -16.42 -4.87
N LEU A 213 -17.50 -16.11 -3.77
CA LEU A 213 -18.39 -17.01 -3.05
C LEU A 213 -19.80 -16.65 -3.51
N PRO A 214 -20.21 -17.11 -4.70
CA PRO A 214 -21.32 -16.54 -5.44
C PRO A 214 -22.58 -16.58 -4.59
N VAL A 215 -23.01 -15.39 -4.17
CA VAL A 215 -24.34 -15.20 -3.59
C VAL A 215 -25.34 -15.36 -4.75
N PRO A 216 -26.26 -16.34 -4.71
CA PRO A 216 -27.12 -16.62 -5.87
C PRO A 216 -27.92 -15.39 -6.33
N SER A 217 -28.43 -14.59 -5.40
CA SER A 217 -29.20 -13.37 -5.74
C SER A 217 -28.35 -12.25 -6.37
N LEU A 218 -27.01 -12.30 -6.28
CA LEU A 218 -26.13 -11.34 -6.99
C LEU A 218 -26.09 -11.60 -8.51
N GLN A 219 -26.31 -12.83 -8.97
CA GLN A 219 -26.24 -13.18 -10.40
C GLN A 219 -27.38 -12.57 -11.24
N THR A 220 -28.49 -12.21 -10.59
CA THR A 220 -29.64 -11.58 -11.23
C THR A 220 -29.93 -10.17 -10.66
N GLY A 221 -29.13 -9.71 -9.70
CA GLY A 221 -29.33 -8.47 -8.96
C GLY A 221 -28.81 -7.20 -9.62
N GLY A 222 -28.32 -7.29 -10.86
CA GLY A 222 -27.77 -6.18 -11.64
C GLY A 222 -28.82 -5.35 -12.40
N LEU A 223 -28.36 -4.54 -13.37
CA LEU A 223 -29.23 -3.63 -14.13
C LEU A 223 -28.81 -3.59 -15.62
N GLY A 224 -29.80 -3.55 -16.51
CA GLY A 224 -29.56 -3.30 -17.93
C GLY A 224 -28.63 -4.34 -18.56
N TRP A 225 -27.44 -3.92 -18.99
CA TRP A 225 -26.47 -4.79 -19.67
C TRP A 225 -25.56 -5.59 -18.72
N PHE A 226 -25.61 -5.33 -17.42
CA PHE A 226 -24.81 -6.03 -16.40
C PHE A 226 -25.74 -6.68 -15.37
N THR A 227 -26.55 -7.67 -15.79
CA THR A 227 -27.48 -8.37 -14.90
C THR A 227 -26.77 -9.21 -13.85
N ASP A 228 -25.66 -9.83 -14.24
CA ASP A 228 -24.81 -10.62 -13.35
C ASP A 228 -23.74 -9.73 -12.71
N LEU A 229 -23.85 -9.54 -11.39
CA LEU A 229 -22.92 -8.76 -10.59
C LEU A 229 -21.62 -9.51 -10.26
N THR A 230 -21.60 -10.83 -10.44
CA THR A 230 -20.47 -11.72 -10.13
C THR A 230 -19.52 -11.90 -11.30
N ALA A 231 -20.02 -11.76 -12.52
CA ALA A 231 -19.24 -11.84 -13.76
C ALA A 231 -18.57 -10.50 -14.15
N ALA A 232 -17.62 -10.56 -15.08
CA ALA A 232 -17.04 -9.37 -15.70
C ALA A 232 -18.05 -8.64 -16.60
N ASP A 233 -17.88 -7.33 -16.81
CA ASP A 233 -18.76 -6.54 -17.69
C ASP A 233 -18.65 -7.04 -19.14
N PRO A 234 -19.73 -7.55 -19.77
CA PRO A 234 -19.68 -8.09 -21.13
C PRO A 234 -19.25 -7.08 -22.20
N TYR A 235 -19.46 -5.78 -21.94
CA TYR A 235 -19.19 -4.68 -22.87
C TYR A 235 -18.07 -3.76 -22.38
N PHE A 236 -17.45 -4.06 -21.24
CA PHE A 236 -16.40 -3.26 -20.59
C PHE A 236 -16.78 -1.80 -20.30
N ILE A 237 -18.07 -1.46 -20.33
CA ILE A 237 -18.56 -0.08 -20.16
C ILE A 237 -18.19 0.45 -18.76
N LEU A 238 -18.43 -0.34 -17.72
CA LEU A 238 -18.13 0.03 -16.35
C LEU A 238 -16.63 0.23 -16.08
N PRO A 239 -15.71 -0.68 -16.47
CA PRO A 239 -14.27 -0.43 -16.38
C PRO A 239 -13.81 0.87 -17.04
N PHE A 240 -14.25 1.16 -18.26
CA PHE A 240 -13.90 2.42 -18.93
C PHE A 240 -14.50 3.65 -18.25
N ALA A 241 -15.74 3.57 -17.77
CA ALA A 241 -16.38 4.65 -17.02
C ALA A 241 -15.67 4.94 -15.70
N VAL A 242 -15.23 3.91 -14.97
CA VAL A 242 -14.43 4.05 -13.74
C VAL A 242 -13.08 4.70 -14.04
N THR A 243 -12.37 4.26 -15.08
CA THR A 243 -11.10 4.87 -15.49
C THR A 243 -11.29 6.33 -15.90
N GLY A 244 -12.33 6.65 -16.68
CA GLY A 244 -12.64 8.02 -17.10
C GLY A 244 -12.99 8.93 -15.91
N THR A 245 -13.83 8.46 -14.99
CA THR A 245 -14.17 9.22 -13.78
C THR A 245 -12.97 9.39 -12.84
N MET A 246 -12.09 8.39 -12.73
CA MET A 246 -10.85 8.51 -11.96
C MET A 246 -9.90 9.54 -12.56
N PHE A 247 -9.77 9.57 -13.89
CA PHE A 247 -9.04 10.62 -14.60
C PHE A 247 -9.64 12.00 -14.32
N ALA A 248 -10.96 12.16 -14.38
CA ALA A 248 -11.64 13.41 -14.06
C ALA A 248 -11.39 13.85 -12.60
N ILE A 249 -11.39 12.91 -11.64
CA ILE A 249 -11.06 13.20 -10.23
C ILE A 249 -9.62 13.68 -10.09
N VAL A 250 -8.66 13.12 -10.82
CA VAL A 250 -7.26 13.59 -10.77
C VAL A 250 -7.16 15.01 -11.35
N GLU A 251 -7.85 15.28 -12.46
CA GLU A 251 -7.79 16.60 -13.10
C GLU A 251 -8.43 17.69 -12.23
N LEU A 252 -9.62 17.41 -11.68
CA LEU A 252 -10.34 18.33 -10.79
C LEU A 252 -9.75 18.34 -9.36
N GLY A 253 -9.25 17.23 -8.87
CA GLY A 253 -8.64 17.11 -7.54
C GLY A 253 -7.34 17.90 -7.43
N ALA A 254 -6.53 17.91 -8.49
CA ALA A 254 -5.25 18.61 -8.54
C ALA A 254 -5.36 20.13 -8.33
N GLU A 255 -6.49 20.76 -8.67
CA GLU A 255 -6.69 22.20 -8.41
C GLU A 255 -7.05 22.48 -6.93
N SER A 256 -7.23 21.44 -6.11
CA SER A 256 -7.69 21.55 -4.72
C SER A 256 -6.54 21.49 -3.70
N GLY A 257 -5.35 21.01 -4.08
CA GLY A 257 -4.27 20.75 -3.12
C GLY A 257 -2.89 20.81 -3.75
N LEU A 258 -2.11 21.80 -3.30
CA LEU A 258 -0.68 22.01 -3.56
C LEU A 258 -0.31 22.42 -5.01
N ASP A 259 -0.17 23.73 -5.24
CA ASP A 259 0.71 24.25 -6.30
C ASP A 259 2.16 24.06 -5.83
N ASN A 260 2.62 22.82 -5.74
CA ASN A 260 4.02 22.52 -5.50
C ASN A 260 4.60 21.91 -6.79
N PRO A 261 5.74 22.40 -7.32
CA PRO A 261 6.38 21.80 -8.49
C PRO A 261 6.65 20.29 -8.35
N ASN A 262 6.98 19.79 -7.15
CA ASN A 262 7.10 18.34 -6.89
C ASN A 262 5.77 17.59 -7.10
N LEU A 263 4.63 18.28 -6.92
CA LEU A 263 3.32 17.72 -7.17
C LEU A 263 2.97 17.63 -8.66
N ARG A 264 3.65 18.37 -9.55
CA ARG A 264 3.42 18.24 -11.00
C ARG A 264 3.83 16.87 -11.52
N ALA A 265 5.00 16.39 -11.09
CA ALA A 265 5.44 15.02 -11.41
C ALA A 265 4.49 13.98 -10.81
N MET A 266 4.06 14.21 -9.57
CA MET A 266 3.09 13.34 -8.89
C MET A 266 1.73 13.34 -9.61
N LYS A 267 1.27 14.49 -10.14
CA LYS A 267 0.07 14.61 -10.98
C LYS A 267 0.20 13.79 -12.25
N THR A 268 1.34 13.84 -12.93
CA THR A 268 1.58 13.01 -14.13
C THR A 268 1.49 11.52 -13.80
N VAL A 269 2.10 11.08 -12.70
CA VAL A 269 2.02 9.69 -12.24
C VAL A 269 0.57 9.30 -11.95
N PHE A 270 -0.17 10.12 -11.19
CA PHE A 270 -1.59 9.86 -10.91
C PHE A 270 -2.50 9.91 -12.14
N ARG A 271 -2.11 10.64 -13.20
CA ARG A 271 -2.85 10.68 -14.46
C ARG A 271 -2.70 9.38 -15.25
N ILE A 272 -1.52 8.77 -15.22
CA ILE A 272 -1.22 7.53 -15.93
C ILE A 272 -1.72 6.31 -15.16
N MET A 273 -1.76 6.39 -13.83
CA MET A 273 -2.11 5.28 -12.94
C MET A 273 -3.46 4.60 -13.28
N PRO A 274 -4.57 5.29 -13.57
CA PRO A 274 -5.83 4.64 -13.96
C PRO A 274 -5.70 3.79 -15.23
N LEU A 275 -4.89 4.24 -16.20
CA LEU A 275 -4.68 3.50 -17.45
C LEU A 275 -3.86 2.22 -17.23
N VAL A 276 -2.92 2.24 -16.28
CA VAL A 276 -2.13 1.06 -15.90
C VAL A 276 -2.97 0.07 -15.11
N ILE A 277 -3.89 0.56 -14.26
CA ILE A 277 -4.79 -0.29 -13.46
C ILE A 277 -5.85 -0.99 -14.32
N LEU A 278 -6.33 -0.33 -15.37
CA LEU A 278 -7.40 -0.85 -16.24
C LEU A 278 -7.19 -2.30 -16.71
N PRO A 279 -6.08 -2.69 -17.39
CA PRO A 279 -5.90 -4.07 -17.85
C PRO A 279 -5.79 -5.09 -16.70
N MET A 280 -5.38 -4.67 -15.51
CA MET A 280 -5.32 -5.55 -14.34
C MET A 280 -6.70 -5.82 -13.74
N THR A 281 -7.61 -4.84 -13.82
CA THR A 281 -8.93 -4.92 -13.18
C THR A 281 -10.06 -5.24 -14.15
N ILE A 282 -9.83 -5.20 -15.47
CA ILE A 282 -10.90 -5.28 -16.48
C ILE A 282 -11.78 -6.54 -16.39
N ASN A 283 -11.23 -7.64 -15.88
CA ASN A 283 -11.93 -8.92 -15.69
C ASN A 283 -12.54 -9.08 -14.28
N PHE A 284 -12.55 -8.04 -13.46
CA PHE A 284 -13.15 -8.12 -12.12
C PHE A 284 -14.68 -8.10 -12.20
N PRO A 285 -15.37 -8.67 -11.18
CA PRO A 285 -16.83 -8.66 -11.09
C PRO A 285 -17.43 -7.27 -11.23
N THR A 286 -18.56 -7.14 -11.95
CA THR A 286 -19.23 -5.85 -12.16
C THR A 286 -19.67 -5.20 -10.85
N ALA A 287 -19.98 -5.97 -9.80
CA ALA A 287 -20.26 -5.45 -8.45
C ALA A 287 -19.20 -4.45 -7.97
N VAL A 288 -17.92 -4.77 -8.17
CA VAL A 288 -16.78 -3.94 -7.76
C VAL A 288 -16.79 -2.62 -8.55
N PHE A 289 -17.10 -2.67 -9.84
CA PHE A 289 -17.14 -1.48 -10.67
C PHE A 289 -18.38 -0.60 -10.42
N VAL A 290 -19.54 -1.17 -10.07
CA VAL A 290 -20.73 -0.40 -9.64
C VAL A 290 -20.39 0.42 -8.41
N TYR A 291 -19.76 -0.21 -7.41
CA TYR A 291 -19.23 0.48 -6.24
C TYR A 291 -18.24 1.58 -6.64
N TRP A 292 -17.22 1.24 -7.42
CA TRP A 292 -16.14 2.17 -7.74
C TRP A 292 -16.65 3.38 -8.53
N LEU A 293 -17.53 3.16 -9.50
CA LEU A 293 -18.15 4.23 -10.28
C LEU A 293 -18.98 5.16 -9.39
N THR A 294 -19.82 4.59 -8.52
CA THR A 294 -20.62 5.38 -7.56
C THR A 294 -19.73 6.21 -6.64
N SER A 295 -18.67 5.59 -6.12
CA SER A 295 -17.65 6.20 -5.27
C SER A 295 -16.95 7.37 -5.99
N ASN A 296 -16.64 7.21 -7.27
CA ASN A 296 -16.02 8.24 -8.09
C ASN A 296 -16.99 9.40 -8.37
N VAL A 297 -18.23 9.10 -8.78
CA VAL A 297 -19.27 10.13 -9.02
C VAL A 297 -19.54 10.94 -7.75
N PHE A 298 -19.65 10.28 -6.60
CA PHE A 298 -19.75 10.98 -5.31
C PHE A 298 -18.55 11.90 -5.08
N SER A 299 -17.33 11.43 -5.38
CA SER A 299 -16.11 12.23 -5.22
C SER A 299 -16.11 13.47 -6.12
N LEU A 300 -16.57 13.33 -7.37
CA LEU A 300 -16.72 14.45 -8.30
C LEU A 300 -17.76 15.47 -7.80
N GLY A 301 -18.92 14.99 -7.34
CA GLY A 301 -19.94 15.83 -6.72
C GLY A 301 -19.41 16.54 -5.47
N GLN A 302 -18.66 15.83 -4.63
CA GLN A 302 -17.99 16.40 -3.46
C GLN A 302 -16.98 17.49 -3.85
N VAL A 303 -16.17 17.27 -4.88
CA VAL A 303 -15.22 18.30 -5.36
C VAL A 303 -15.96 19.52 -5.87
N ALA A 304 -17.02 19.35 -6.66
CA ALA A 304 -17.86 20.46 -7.12
C ALA A 304 -18.50 21.22 -5.94
N LEU A 305 -19.02 20.50 -4.96
CA LEU A 305 -19.64 21.07 -3.76
C LEU A 305 -18.63 21.87 -2.92
N LEU A 306 -17.42 21.33 -2.69
CA LEU A 306 -16.39 21.96 -1.88
C LEU A 306 -15.62 23.07 -2.61
N ARG A 307 -15.76 23.17 -3.94
CA ARG A 307 -15.29 24.34 -4.71
C ARG A 307 -16.22 25.54 -4.58
N HIS A 308 -17.52 25.31 -4.37
CA HIS A 308 -18.50 26.38 -4.31
C HIS A 308 -18.22 27.35 -3.14
N PRO A 309 -18.04 28.66 -3.39
CA PRO A 309 -17.64 29.63 -2.35
C PRO A 309 -18.58 29.67 -1.13
N ALA A 310 -19.89 29.61 -1.36
CA ALA A 310 -20.86 29.63 -0.27
C ALA A 310 -20.73 28.41 0.67
N VAL A 311 -20.42 27.23 0.11
CA VAL A 311 -20.22 26.00 0.88
C VAL A 311 -18.93 26.09 1.66
N ARG A 312 -17.85 26.58 1.04
CA ARG A 312 -16.56 26.81 1.72
C ARG A 312 -16.71 27.74 2.91
N LYS A 313 -17.48 28.82 2.76
CA LYS A 313 -17.80 29.76 3.86
C LYS A 313 -18.58 29.06 4.97
N LYS A 314 -19.63 28.32 4.65
CA LYS A 314 -20.44 27.56 5.63
C LYS A 314 -19.61 26.53 6.39
N LEU A 315 -18.72 25.83 5.69
CA LEU A 315 -17.82 24.81 6.25
C LEU A 315 -16.52 25.39 6.83
N ARG A 316 -16.37 26.73 6.91
CA ARG A 316 -15.19 27.44 7.42
C ARG A 316 -13.87 26.94 6.82
N ILE A 317 -13.88 26.65 5.52
CA ILE A 317 -12.67 26.29 4.77
C ILE A 317 -11.99 27.60 4.38
N PRO A 318 -10.73 27.85 4.81
CA PRO A 318 -10.04 29.09 4.48
C PRO A 318 -9.86 29.25 2.97
N GLU A 319 -9.65 30.49 2.54
CA GLU A 319 -9.27 30.77 1.17
C GLU A 319 -7.84 30.30 0.91
N ARG A 320 -7.64 29.78 -0.30
CA ARG A 320 -6.34 29.28 -0.73
C ARG A 320 -5.53 30.45 -1.27
N LYS A 321 -4.36 30.71 -0.69
CA LYS A 321 -3.38 31.64 -1.24
C LYS A 321 -2.62 30.95 -2.36
N THR A 322 -2.63 31.55 -3.54
CA THR A 322 -1.78 31.15 -4.67
C THR A 322 -0.40 31.75 -4.46
N HIS A 323 0.64 30.92 -4.46
CA HIS A 323 2.01 31.38 -4.28
C HIS A 323 2.72 31.47 -5.63
N PRO A 324 3.55 32.51 -5.86
CA PRO A 324 4.31 32.62 -7.09
C PRO A 324 5.31 31.44 -7.20
N PRO A 325 5.61 30.96 -8.42
CA PRO A 325 6.55 29.85 -8.64
C PRO A 325 7.93 30.03 -8.01
N SER A 326 8.38 31.28 -7.83
CA SER A 326 9.66 31.64 -7.20
C SER A 326 9.72 31.42 -5.69
N ALA A 327 8.57 31.36 -5.01
CA ALA A 327 8.47 31.16 -3.57
C ALA A 327 8.37 29.67 -3.17
N LEU A 328 8.35 28.79 -4.16
CA LEU A 328 8.24 27.34 -4.01
C LEU A 328 9.61 26.69 -4.24
N PRO A 329 9.88 25.51 -3.64
CA PRO A 329 11.16 24.84 -3.85
C PRO A 329 11.35 24.54 -5.36
N PRO A 330 12.57 24.65 -5.91
CA PRO A 330 12.81 24.43 -7.33
C PRO A 330 12.36 23.02 -7.74
N ASN A 331 11.78 22.91 -8.94
CA ASN A 331 11.33 21.64 -9.51
C ASN A 331 12.54 20.77 -9.92
N GLU A 332 13.18 20.14 -8.95
CA GLU A 332 14.08 19.03 -9.24
C GLU A 332 13.19 17.83 -9.57
N GLY A 333 12.96 17.56 -10.86
CA GLY A 333 12.06 16.50 -11.31
C GLY A 333 12.22 15.19 -10.51
N PHE A 334 11.11 14.50 -10.26
CA PHE A 334 10.98 13.38 -9.30
C PHE A 334 12.13 12.35 -9.31
N ILE A 335 12.64 11.98 -10.48
CA ILE A 335 13.77 11.03 -10.59
C ILE A 335 15.06 11.61 -9.98
N LYS A 336 15.31 12.91 -10.21
CA LYS A 336 16.48 13.62 -9.69
C LYS A 336 16.39 13.76 -8.16
N SER A 337 15.21 14.02 -7.62
CA SER A 337 15.01 14.11 -6.17
C SER A 337 15.19 12.76 -5.48
N ILE A 338 14.70 11.66 -6.07
CA ILE A 338 14.98 10.29 -5.58
C ILE A 338 16.47 10.00 -5.61
N LYS A 339 17.14 10.23 -6.75
CA LYS A 339 18.58 9.98 -6.90
C LYS A 339 19.41 10.77 -5.87
N LYS A 340 19.06 12.03 -5.64
CA LYS A 340 19.67 12.90 -4.63
C LYS A 340 19.41 12.38 -3.21
N GLY A 341 18.20 11.90 -2.93
CA GLY A 341 17.83 11.30 -1.66
C GLY A 341 18.67 10.06 -1.33
N ILE A 342 18.80 9.14 -2.28
CA ILE A 342 19.63 7.92 -2.14
C ILE A 342 21.10 8.31 -1.94
N HIS A 343 21.62 9.22 -2.76
CA HIS A 343 23.01 9.68 -2.65
C HIS A 343 23.30 10.34 -1.30
N ASN A 344 22.38 11.18 -0.81
CA ASN A 344 22.50 11.83 0.49
C ASN A 344 22.43 10.84 1.65
N ALA A 345 21.59 9.79 1.55
CA ALA A 345 21.51 8.73 2.54
C ALA A 345 22.79 7.90 2.58
N GLN A 346 23.34 7.55 1.40
CA GLN A 346 24.64 6.88 1.29
C GLN A 346 25.76 7.74 1.90
N LEU A 347 25.79 9.03 1.61
CA LEU A 347 26.78 9.96 2.17
C LEU A 347 26.65 10.05 3.70
N ALA A 348 25.41 10.14 4.22
CA ALA A 348 25.17 10.16 5.66
C ALA A 348 25.64 8.86 6.35
N GLN A 349 25.40 7.69 5.75
CA GLN A 349 25.92 6.41 6.24
C GLN A 349 27.45 6.38 6.23
N GLN A 350 28.09 6.84 5.15
CA GLN A 350 29.56 6.91 5.08
C GLN A 350 30.16 7.82 6.16
N LEU A 351 29.52 8.96 6.44
CA LEU A 351 29.94 9.88 7.50
C LEU A 351 29.79 9.23 8.88
N GLU A 352 28.68 8.53 9.13
CA GLU A 352 28.46 7.83 10.40
C GLU A 352 29.47 6.68 10.61
N GLU A 353 29.76 5.89 9.57
CA GLU A 353 30.78 4.84 9.62
C GLU A 353 32.18 5.40 9.87
N ARG A 354 32.52 6.54 9.26
CA ARG A 354 33.79 7.23 9.54
C ARG A 354 33.84 7.71 10.98
N GLU A 355 32.76 8.30 11.50
CA GLU A 355 32.70 8.75 12.89
C GLU A 355 32.85 7.56 13.87
N LYS A 356 32.18 6.43 13.59
CA LYS A 356 32.32 5.19 14.37
C LYS A 356 33.75 4.65 14.32
N ARG A 357 34.39 4.62 13.15
CA ARG A 357 35.80 4.20 13.02
C ARG A 357 36.76 5.12 13.78
N ILE A 358 36.57 6.44 13.74
CA ILE A 358 37.41 7.39 14.48
C ILE A 358 37.24 7.19 15.99
N LYS A 359 35.99 7.08 16.48
CA LYS A 359 35.73 6.81 17.90
C LYS A 359 36.30 5.47 18.35
N GLY A 360 36.21 4.43 17.51
CA GLY A 360 36.76 3.10 17.76
C GLY A 360 38.24 2.93 17.40
N HIS A 361 38.97 3.98 17.00
CA HIS A 361 40.33 3.80 16.45
C HIS A 361 41.30 3.18 17.46
N LEU A 362 41.08 3.42 18.75
CA LEU A 362 41.96 2.99 19.83
C LEU A 362 41.78 1.48 20.09
N ASP A 363 40.54 1.00 20.04
CA ASP A 363 40.20 -0.42 20.08
C ASP A 363 40.65 -1.16 18.80
N MET A 364 40.56 -0.52 17.63
CA MET A 364 41.11 -1.09 16.39
C MET A 364 42.64 -1.17 16.43
N ALA A 365 43.31 -0.17 17.00
CA ALA A 365 44.76 -0.15 17.14
C ALA A 365 45.26 -1.21 18.14
N SER A 366 44.52 -1.46 19.23
CA SER A 366 44.89 -2.49 20.22
C SER A 366 44.70 -3.92 19.71
N LYS A 367 43.72 -4.15 18.82
CA LYS A 367 43.47 -5.46 18.17
C LYS A 367 44.40 -5.73 16.98
N GLY A 368 45.13 -4.72 16.51
CA GLY A 368 46.07 -4.86 15.39
C GLY A 368 47.34 -5.63 15.78
N PRO A 369 48.01 -6.31 14.83
CA PRO A 369 49.29 -6.93 15.09
C PRO A 369 50.37 -5.88 15.44
N LEU A 370 51.20 -6.18 16.43
CA LEU A 370 52.33 -5.32 16.83
C LEU A 370 53.27 -5.11 15.62
N ARG A 371 53.55 -3.84 15.30
CA ARG A 371 54.50 -3.47 14.26
C ARG A 371 55.83 -3.10 14.89
N GLN A 372 56.93 -3.59 14.34
CA GLN A 372 58.27 -3.17 14.75
C GLN A 372 58.46 -1.70 14.42
N THR A 373 58.95 -0.92 15.39
CA THR A 373 59.30 0.49 15.22
C THR A 373 60.77 0.68 15.58
N PHE A 374 61.46 1.59 14.90
CA PHE A 374 62.86 1.89 15.16
C PHE A 374 62.98 2.95 16.25
N ALA A 375 63.99 2.84 17.12
CA ALA A 375 64.23 3.81 18.19
C ALA A 375 64.62 5.21 17.67
N HIS A 376 65.19 5.28 16.47
CA HIS A 376 65.55 6.53 15.78
C HIS A 376 64.99 6.51 14.37
N ASN A 377 64.74 7.70 13.81
CA ASN A 377 64.20 7.82 12.45
C ASN A 377 65.22 7.27 11.42
N PRO A 378 64.94 6.11 10.80
CA PRO A 378 65.89 5.47 9.89
C PRO A 378 66.09 6.26 8.59
N LEU A 379 65.19 7.21 8.28
CA LEU A 379 65.25 8.04 7.08
C LEU A 379 66.12 9.31 7.25
N GLN A 380 66.54 9.63 8.47
CA GLN A 380 67.36 10.82 8.78
C GLN A 380 68.84 10.50 9.00
N GLN A 381 69.23 9.23 8.97
CA GLN A 381 70.64 8.85 9.03
C GLN A 381 71.28 9.08 7.64
N THR A 382 71.76 10.30 7.39
CA THR A 382 72.76 10.53 6.35
C THR A 382 73.99 9.71 6.69
N SER A 383 74.34 8.75 5.84
CA SER A 383 75.56 7.95 5.94
C SER A 383 76.77 8.85 6.18
N ALA A 384 77.41 8.74 7.34
CA ALA A 384 78.69 9.39 7.57
C ALA A 384 79.68 8.89 6.51
N SER A 385 80.13 9.78 5.63
CA SER A 385 81.18 9.52 4.65
C SER A 385 82.42 9.02 5.39
N MET A 386 82.72 7.71 5.32
CA MET A 386 83.99 7.18 5.80
C MET A 386 85.11 7.81 4.97
N SER A 387 85.97 8.60 5.61
CA SER A 387 87.17 9.15 4.99
C SER A 387 88.06 8.00 4.50
N THR A 388 88.32 7.95 3.19
CA THR A 388 89.15 6.93 2.51
C THR A 388 90.65 7.24 2.56
N LYS A 389 91.13 8.06 3.50
CA LYS A 389 92.57 8.27 3.67
C LYS A 389 93.16 7.25 4.64
N ARG A 390 94.13 6.48 4.17
CA ARG A 390 94.83 5.47 4.96
C ARG A 390 95.98 6.15 5.72
N PRO A 391 96.11 5.95 7.04
CA PRO A 391 96.96 6.80 7.89
C PRO A 391 98.47 6.73 7.63
N TRP A 392 98.95 5.75 6.84
CA TRP A 392 100.37 5.67 6.46
C TRP A 392 100.74 6.57 5.27
N GLU A 393 99.78 7.05 4.49
CA GLU A 393 100.02 7.98 3.36
C GLU A 393 100.48 9.37 3.84
N GLU A 394 100.47 9.65 5.15
CA GLU A 394 100.96 10.91 5.73
C GLU A 394 102.34 10.79 6.41
N THR A 395 102.97 9.61 6.45
CA THR A 395 104.26 9.44 7.17
C THR A 395 105.41 8.85 6.35
N ILE A 396 105.14 8.16 5.25
CA ILE A 396 106.18 7.68 4.32
C ILE A 396 105.72 8.08 2.94
N GLY A 397 106.23 9.21 2.44
CA GLY A 397 105.80 9.83 1.19
C GLY A 397 105.83 8.90 -0.02
#